data_AF-A0A498N921-F1
#
_entry.id   AF-A0A498N921-F1
#
_cell.length_a   1.000
_cell.length_b   1.000
_cell.length_c   1.000
_cell.angle_alpha   90.00
_cell.angle_beta   90.00
_cell.angle_gamma   90.00
#
_symmetry.space_group_name_H-M   'P 1'
#
loop_
_entity.id
_entity.type
_entity.pdbx_description
1 polymer ?
#
loop_
_entity_poly.entity_id
_entity_poly.type
_entity_poly.pdbx_seq_one_letter_code
_entity_poly.pdbx_strand_id
1 'polypeptide(L)'
;MIELKIEEKLSKFTCSFFKWKTTGGQFLWTYPRPHEYVNVSDLPASWDWRNIDGKNYVSVTRNQHIPQYCGSCWAMGATSALADRINIKRNGAWPSAYLSVQNVIDCGGAGSCYGGDHIGVYGYAHKHGIPDETCNNYQARNQMKFNCAIMATKGLEAYVGGVFAEFHILPMSNHIISVAGWGVSEDGTEYWIVRNSWGEFWGESGWARIVTSAYKGGKGNWYNLAIEHNCAYGDPIVT
;
A
#
# COMPACT_ATOMS: atom_id res chain seq x y z
N MET A 1 -30.05 8.35 0.20
CA MET A 1 -30.70 8.83 -1.05
C MET A 1 -29.76 9.61 -1.98
N ILE A 2 -28.79 10.37 -1.47
CA ILE A 2 -27.96 11.28 -2.29
C ILE A 2 -26.71 10.58 -2.89
N GLU A 3 -26.08 9.63 -2.17
CA GLU A 3 -24.96 8.79 -2.69
C GLU A 3 -25.35 7.97 -3.94
N LEU A 4 -26.64 7.63 -4.10
CA LEU A 4 -27.15 6.66 -5.07
C LEU A 4 -27.18 7.17 -6.53
N LYS A 5 -27.12 8.49 -6.76
CA LYS A 5 -27.52 9.10 -8.04
C LYS A 5 -26.44 9.10 -9.14
N ILE A 6 -25.16 9.20 -8.78
CA ILE A 6 -24.04 9.04 -9.73
C ILE A 6 -23.73 7.55 -9.96
N GLU A 7 -23.90 6.73 -8.92
CA GLU A 7 -23.63 5.30 -8.92
C GLU A 7 -24.44 4.54 -9.98
N GLU A 8 -25.65 5.03 -10.30
CA GLU A 8 -26.52 4.49 -11.34
C GLU A 8 -26.17 4.98 -12.76
N LYS A 9 -25.74 6.24 -12.95
CA LYS A 9 -25.23 6.67 -14.27
C LYS A 9 -23.92 5.95 -14.62
N LEU A 10 -23.08 5.66 -13.62
CA LEU A 10 -21.85 4.88 -13.77
C LEU A 10 -22.10 3.37 -13.87
N SER A 11 -23.25 2.83 -13.42
CA SER A 11 -23.52 1.38 -13.54
C SER A 11 -23.68 0.90 -14.99
N LYS A 12 -23.93 1.82 -15.94
CA LYS A 12 -23.82 1.57 -17.39
C LYS A 12 -22.38 1.29 -17.85
N PHE A 13 -21.39 1.63 -17.02
CA PHE A 13 -19.96 1.36 -17.16
C PHE A 13 -19.46 0.59 -15.92
N THR A 14 -19.84 -0.68 -15.77
CA THR A 14 -19.25 -1.67 -14.83
C THR A 14 -18.65 -1.06 -13.54
N CYS A 15 -19.45 -0.38 -12.72
CA CYS A 15 -18.98 0.18 -11.46
C CYS A 15 -19.06 -0.91 -10.38
N SER A 16 -17.91 -1.35 -9.88
CA SER A 16 -17.82 -2.41 -8.86
C SER A 16 -17.91 -1.84 -7.44
N PHE A 17 -19.10 -1.91 -6.84
CA PHE A 17 -19.42 -1.46 -5.47
C PHE A 17 -19.14 -2.50 -4.37
N PHE A 18 -18.00 -2.42 -3.68
CA PHE A 18 -17.67 -3.41 -2.64
C PHE A 18 -18.05 -2.95 -1.23
N LYS A 19 -18.87 -3.75 -0.52
CA LYS A 19 -18.90 -3.76 0.95
C LYS A 19 -18.73 -5.20 1.41
N TRP A 20 -17.74 -5.38 2.26
CA TRP A 20 -17.01 -6.62 2.44
C TRP A 20 -17.69 -7.61 3.38
N LYS A 21 -17.68 -8.89 2.99
CA LYS A 21 -17.65 -10.04 3.89
C LYS A 21 -16.71 -11.07 3.26
N THR A 22 -15.57 -11.33 3.88
CA THR A 22 -14.58 -12.29 3.36
C THR A 22 -14.97 -13.71 3.76
N THR A 23 -15.55 -14.48 2.84
CA THR A 23 -15.57 -15.94 2.90
C THR A 23 -15.21 -16.49 1.52
N GLY A 24 -14.02 -17.12 1.41
CA GLY A 24 -13.71 -18.00 0.27
C GLY A 24 -13.14 -17.35 -1.00
N GLY A 25 -12.50 -16.18 -0.95
CA GLY A 25 -11.75 -15.64 -2.10
C GLY A 25 -12.60 -15.10 -3.27
N GLN A 26 -13.92 -15.03 -3.11
CA GLN A 26 -14.81 -14.32 -4.02
C GLN A 26 -15.32 -13.02 -3.38
N PHE A 27 -15.29 -11.94 -4.17
CA PHE A 27 -15.91 -10.66 -3.82
C PHE A 27 -17.44 -10.82 -3.87
N LEU A 28 -18.06 -11.07 -2.71
CA LEU A 28 -19.51 -11.23 -2.58
C LEU A 28 -20.18 -9.89 -2.25
N TRP A 29 -21.20 -9.54 -3.04
CA TRP A 29 -22.08 -8.40 -2.81
C TRP A 29 -22.94 -8.65 -1.57
N THR A 30 -22.93 -7.74 -0.60
CA THR A 30 -23.62 -7.93 0.70
C THR A 30 -25.00 -7.27 0.78
N TYR A 31 -25.39 -6.47 -0.21
CA TYR A 31 -26.71 -5.85 -0.35
C TYR A 31 -26.94 -5.38 -1.80
N PRO A 32 -28.19 -5.08 -2.20
CA PRO A 32 -28.51 -4.64 -3.56
C PRO A 32 -27.79 -3.35 -3.92
N ARG A 33 -27.31 -3.24 -5.16
CA ARG A 33 -26.70 -2.01 -5.66
C ARG A 33 -27.78 -0.95 -5.93
N PRO A 34 -27.48 0.35 -5.86
CA PRO A 34 -28.46 1.42 -6.08
C PRO A 34 -29.31 1.28 -7.34
N HIS A 35 -28.69 0.91 -8.47
CA HIS A 35 -29.39 0.71 -9.75
C HIS A 35 -30.30 -0.53 -9.76
N GLU A 36 -30.31 -1.34 -8.71
CA GLU A 36 -31.21 -2.49 -8.55
C GLU A 36 -32.54 -2.08 -7.90
N TYR A 37 -32.66 -0.85 -7.39
CA TYR A 37 -33.89 -0.35 -6.75
C TYR A 37 -34.18 1.14 -6.96
N VAL A 38 -33.33 1.90 -7.65
CA VAL A 38 -33.60 3.28 -8.08
C VAL A 38 -34.02 3.26 -9.55
N ASN A 39 -35.04 4.04 -9.90
CA ASN A 39 -35.47 4.21 -11.28
C ASN A 39 -34.73 5.39 -11.90
N VAL A 40 -34.10 5.18 -13.06
CA VAL A 40 -33.34 6.19 -13.82
C VAL A 40 -34.16 7.48 -14.02
N SER A 41 -35.48 7.35 -14.17
CA SER A 41 -36.41 8.46 -14.39
C SER A 41 -36.47 9.43 -13.19
N ASP A 42 -36.14 8.95 -11.99
CA ASP A 42 -36.15 9.73 -10.74
C ASP A 42 -34.82 10.45 -10.49
N LEU A 43 -33.82 10.25 -11.37
CA LEU A 43 -32.53 10.92 -11.28
C LEU A 43 -32.62 12.37 -11.79
N PRO A 44 -31.90 13.31 -11.16
CA PRO A 44 -31.82 14.67 -11.66
C PRO A 44 -31.06 14.71 -13.00
N ALA A 45 -31.45 15.65 -13.86
CA ALA A 45 -30.83 15.85 -15.17
C ALA A 45 -29.32 16.12 -15.05
N SER A 46 -28.93 16.93 -14.06
CA SER A 46 -27.55 17.30 -13.74
C SER A 46 -27.24 17.06 -12.26
N TRP A 47 -26.01 16.68 -11.98
CA TRP A 47 -25.52 16.48 -10.61
C TRP A 47 -24.02 16.77 -10.54
N ASP A 48 -23.59 17.52 -9.52
CA ASP A 48 -22.19 17.86 -9.31
C ASP A 48 -21.87 17.91 -7.81
N TRP A 49 -21.09 16.95 -7.31
CA TRP A 49 -20.67 16.91 -5.90
C TRP A 49 -19.83 18.11 -5.47
N ARG A 50 -19.29 18.88 -6.42
CA ARG A 50 -18.61 20.15 -6.15
C ARG A 50 -19.57 21.24 -5.69
N ASN A 51 -20.86 21.10 -5.97
CA ASN A 51 -21.89 22.06 -5.59
C ASN A 51 -23.25 21.38 -5.42
N ILE A 52 -23.52 20.91 -4.21
CA ILE A 52 -24.86 20.49 -3.78
C ILE A 52 -25.38 21.59 -2.85
N ASP A 53 -26.37 22.35 -3.34
CA ASP A 53 -27.01 23.46 -2.60
C ASP A 53 -25.99 24.48 -2.04
N GLY A 54 -24.98 24.84 -2.84
CA GLY A 54 -23.92 25.79 -2.46
C GLY A 54 -22.76 25.17 -1.68
N LYS A 55 -22.76 23.85 -1.47
CA LYS A 55 -21.75 23.14 -0.68
C LYS A 55 -20.92 22.18 -1.51
N ASN A 56 -19.61 22.27 -1.34
CA ASN A 56 -18.63 21.39 -1.98
C ASN A 56 -18.29 20.20 -1.07
N TYR A 57 -18.36 18.99 -1.62
CA TYR A 57 -18.01 17.75 -0.92
C TYR A 57 -16.75 17.08 -1.43
N VAL A 58 -16.21 17.50 -2.58
CA VAL A 58 -15.01 16.86 -3.14
C VAL A 58 -13.74 17.39 -2.49
N SER A 59 -12.80 16.48 -2.30
CA SER A 59 -11.46 16.72 -1.79
C SER A 59 -10.63 17.56 -2.78
N VAL A 60 -9.50 18.09 -2.29
CA VAL A 60 -8.62 18.95 -3.07
C VAL A 60 -8.03 18.21 -4.28
N THR A 61 -7.83 18.94 -5.38
CA THR A 61 -7.12 18.42 -6.55
C THR A 61 -5.65 18.16 -6.23
N ARG A 62 -5.10 17.05 -6.73
CA ARG A 62 -3.72 16.60 -6.48
C ARG A 62 -2.94 16.46 -7.79
N ASN A 63 -1.62 16.33 -7.70
CA ASN A 63 -0.74 16.10 -8.85
C ASN A 63 0.26 14.96 -8.56
N GLN A 64 0.15 13.85 -9.29
CA GLN A 64 1.03 12.67 -9.12
C GLN A 64 2.42 12.82 -9.76
N HIS A 65 2.63 13.83 -10.60
CA HIS A 65 3.87 13.97 -11.38
C HIS A 65 4.92 14.86 -10.70
N ILE A 66 4.68 15.28 -9.46
CA ILE A 66 5.61 16.10 -8.67
C ILE A 66 5.79 15.48 -7.27
N PRO A 67 6.98 15.58 -6.65
CA PRO A 67 8.18 16.28 -7.14
C PRO A 67 8.90 15.60 -8.31
N GLN A 68 8.53 14.35 -8.64
CA GLN A 68 9.02 13.61 -9.79
C GLN A 68 7.90 12.74 -10.36
N TYR A 69 8.13 12.15 -11.53
CA TYR A 69 7.16 11.25 -12.15
C TYR A 69 6.90 10.00 -11.27
N CYS A 70 5.63 9.78 -10.94
CA CYS A 70 5.16 8.55 -10.31
C CYS A 70 3.82 8.15 -10.95
N GLY A 71 3.73 6.92 -11.45
CA GLY A 71 2.53 6.30 -12.01
C GLY A 71 1.50 5.87 -10.96
N SER A 72 1.20 6.73 -9.98
CA SER A 72 0.30 6.44 -8.86
C SER A 72 -1.16 6.88 -9.08
N CYS A 73 -1.62 6.92 -10.34
CA CYS A 73 -3.00 7.30 -10.67
C CYS A 73 -4.03 6.40 -10.01
N TRP A 74 -3.73 5.09 -9.90
CA TRP A 74 -4.52 4.07 -9.24
C TRP A 74 -4.75 4.40 -7.75
N ALA A 75 -3.74 4.90 -7.06
CA ALA A 75 -3.82 5.30 -5.66
C ALA A 75 -4.50 6.66 -5.49
N MET A 76 -4.17 7.66 -6.30
CA MET A 76 -4.79 8.99 -6.23
C MET A 76 -6.29 8.93 -6.54
N GLY A 77 -6.70 8.23 -7.60
CA GLY A 77 -8.11 8.11 -7.97
C GLY A 77 -8.94 7.43 -6.88
N ALA A 78 -8.44 6.32 -6.32
CA ALA A 78 -9.13 5.60 -5.26
C ALA A 78 -9.22 6.41 -3.95
N THR A 79 -8.12 7.01 -3.51
CA THR A 79 -8.07 7.80 -2.26
C THR A 79 -8.89 9.08 -2.35
N SER A 80 -8.89 9.79 -3.48
CA SER A 80 -9.77 10.95 -3.70
C SER A 80 -11.24 10.55 -3.65
N ALA A 81 -11.65 9.48 -4.34
CA ALA A 81 -13.02 9.00 -4.29
C ALA A 81 -13.45 8.57 -2.86
N LEU A 82 -12.55 7.95 -2.09
CA LEU A 82 -12.79 7.61 -0.69
C LEU A 82 -12.94 8.85 0.19
N ALA A 83 -12.05 9.84 0.03
CA ALA A 83 -12.10 11.10 0.75
C ALA A 83 -13.41 11.86 0.48
N ASP A 84 -13.84 11.93 -0.78
CA ASP A 84 -15.10 12.55 -1.20
C ASP A 84 -16.30 11.85 -0.53
N ARG A 85 -16.30 10.50 -0.50
CA ARG A 85 -17.34 9.74 0.20
C ARG A 85 -17.35 10.00 1.70
N ILE A 86 -16.19 10.13 2.32
CA ILE A 86 -16.10 10.50 3.75
C ILE A 86 -16.70 11.88 3.97
N ASN A 87 -16.39 12.85 3.11
CA ASN A 87 -16.96 14.21 3.17
C ASN A 87 -18.49 14.18 3.00
N ILE A 88 -19.00 13.43 2.03
CA ILE A 88 -20.45 13.26 1.81
C ILE A 88 -21.11 12.67 3.06
N LYS A 89 -20.56 11.58 3.61
CA LYS A 89 -21.11 10.91 4.81
C LYS A 89 -21.05 11.78 6.06
N ARG A 90 -20.03 12.62 6.18
CA ARG A 90 -19.89 13.59 7.27
C ARG A 90 -20.66 14.87 7.01
N ASN A 91 -21.49 14.92 5.96
CA ASN A 91 -22.23 16.10 5.55
C ASN A 91 -21.30 17.33 5.49
N GLY A 92 -20.12 17.20 4.88
CA GLY A 92 -19.10 18.23 4.74
C GLY A 92 -18.64 18.89 6.04
N ALA A 93 -18.72 18.19 7.18
CA ALA A 93 -18.21 18.68 8.45
C ALA A 93 -16.67 18.78 8.44
N TRP A 94 -16.15 19.79 9.13
CA TRP A 94 -14.70 19.96 9.30
C TRP A 94 -14.10 18.86 10.20
N PRO A 95 -12.85 18.40 9.96
CA PRO A 95 -11.99 18.71 8.80
C PRO A 95 -12.44 17.96 7.54
N SER A 96 -12.19 18.51 6.34
CA SER A 96 -12.37 17.74 5.10
C SER A 96 -11.38 16.57 5.06
N ALA A 97 -11.83 15.41 4.60
CA ALA A 97 -10.99 14.24 4.50
C ALA A 97 -9.90 14.44 3.44
N TYR A 98 -8.65 14.11 3.79
CA TYR A 98 -7.52 14.12 2.88
C TYR A 98 -6.61 12.93 3.19
N LEU A 99 -6.67 11.89 2.37
CA LEU A 99 -6.04 10.59 2.67
C LEU A 99 -4.60 10.50 2.14
N SER A 100 -3.73 9.82 2.88
CA SER A 100 -2.32 9.61 2.50
C SER A 100 -2.17 8.67 1.30
N VAL A 101 -1.79 9.23 0.15
CA VAL A 101 -1.45 8.44 -1.04
C VAL A 101 -0.11 7.74 -0.86
N GLN A 102 0.84 8.36 -0.16
CA GLN A 102 2.16 7.78 0.06
C GLN A 102 2.07 6.51 0.91
N ASN A 103 1.25 6.53 1.97
CA ASN A 103 0.98 5.34 2.77
C ASN A 103 0.39 4.18 1.93
N VAL A 104 -0.50 4.47 0.97
CA VAL A 104 -1.05 3.45 0.08
C VAL A 104 0.02 2.88 -0.87
N ILE A 105 0.92 3.72 -1.38
CA ILE A 105 2.04 3.27 -2.22
C ILE A 105 2.99 2.36 -1.43
N ASP A 106 3.31 2.75 -0.20
CA ASP A 106 4.34 2.05 0.58
C ASP A 106 3.81 0.82 1.32
N CYS A 107 2.57 0.86 1.83
CA CYS A 107 2.01 -0.17 2.70
C CYS A 107 0.81 -0.91 2.12
N GLY A 108 0.20 -0.38 1.05
CA GLY A 108 -1.09 -0.87 0.56
C GLY A 108 -1.06 -2.23 -0.11
N GLY A 109 0.13 -2.69 -0.55
CA GLY A 109 0.27 -3.92 -1.35
C GLY A 109 -0.56 -3.90 -2.64
N ALA A 110 -0.94 -2.72 -3.12
CA ALA A 110 -1.88 -2.50 -4.21
C ALA A 110 -1.21 -1.95 -5.48
N GLY A 111 0.10 -1.67 -5.43
CA GLY A 111 0.87 -1.15 -6.55
C GLY A 111 2.13 -0.41 -6.12
N SER A 112 2.71 0.33 -7.06
CA SER A 112 3.88 1.19 -6.87
C SER A 112 3.81 2.42 -7.79
N CYS A 113 4.87 3.23 -7.84
CA CYS A 113 5.05 4.27 -8.86
C CYS A 113 5.17 3.74 -10.30
N TYR A 114 5.26 2.43 -10.52
CA TYR A 114 5.26 1.83 -11.87
C TYR A 114 3.88 1.36 -12.32
N GLY A 115 2.84 1.61 -11.51
CA GLY A 115 1.48 1.15 -11.76
C GLY A 115 0.92 0.33 -10.60
N GLY A 116 -0.38 0.08 -10.65
CA GLY A 116 -1.10 -0.58 -9.58
C GLY A 116 -2.58 -0.68 -9.87
N ASP A 117 -3.31 -1.23 -8.91
CA ASP A 117 -4.74 -1.48 -9.01
C ASP A 117 -5.53 -0.77 -7.92
N HIS A 118 -6.53 -0.02 -8.34
CA HIS A 118 -7.42 0.74 -7.48
C HIS A 118 -8.32 -0.17 -6.62
N ILE A 119 -8.68 -1.39 -7.07
CA ILE A 119 -9.44 -2.34 -6.24
C ILE A 119 -8.61 -2.79 -5.04
N GLY A 120 -7.30 -3.03 -5.24
CA GLY A 120 -6.35 -3.28 -4.17
C GLY A 120 -6.38 -2.20 -3.07
N VAL A 121 -6.50 -0.92 -3.45
CA VAL A 121 -6.59 0.20 -2.49
C VAL A 121 -7.83 0.11 -1.61
N TYR A 122 -8.99 -0.20 -2.20
CA TYR A 122 -10.22 -0.41 -1.42
C TYR A 122 -10.09 -1.63 -0.49
N GLY A 123 -9.40 -2.68 -0.93
CA GLY A 123 -9.07 -3.84 -0.10
C GLY A 123 -8.20 -3.49 1.09
N TYR A 124 -7.17 -2.67 0.89
CA TYR A 124 -6.31 -2.14 1.94
C TYR A 124 -7.09 -1.27 2.93
N ALA A 125 -7.90 -0.33 2.43
CA ALA A 125 -8.76 0.52 3.25
C ALA A 125 -9.73 -0.27 4.12
N HIS A 126 -10.23 -1.41 3.62
CA HIS A 126 -11.12 -2.27 4.39
C HIS A 126 -10.42 -3.06 5.49
N LYS A 127 -9.27 -3.66 5.17
CA LYS A 127 -8.55 -4.54 6.10
C LYS A 127 -7.78 -3.76 7.17
N HIS A 128 -7.20 -2.62 6.80
CA HIS A 128 -6.27 -1.86 7.65
C HIS A 128 -6.70 -0.41 7.85
N GLY A 129 -7.34 0.20 6.85
CA GLY A 129 -7.62 1.64 6.82
C GLY A 129 -6.54 2.42 6.09
N ILE A 130 -6.83 3.67 5.74
CA ILE A 130 -5.89 4.61 5.12
C ILE A 130 -5.83 5.84 6.05
N PRO A 131 -4.64 6.27 6.50
CA PRO A 131 -4.50 7.41 7.39
C PRO A 131 -4.70 8.74 6.64
N ASP A 132 -4.77 9.82 7.40
CA ASP A 132 -4.74 11.18 6.86
C ASP A 132 -3.40 11.47 6.16
N GLU A 133 -3.40 12.36 5.17
CA GLU A 133 -2.20 12.79 4.43
C GLU A 133 -1.08 13.21 5.39
N THR A 134 -1.39 13.86 6.51
CA THR A 134 -0.36 14.34 7.44
C THR A 134 0.45 13.21 8.08
N CYS A 135 -0.01 11.96 8.03
CA CYS A 135 0.78 10.82 8.49
C CYS A 135 1.94 10.48 7.54
N ASN A 136 1.77 10.66 6.24
CA ASN A 136 2.83 10.51 5.26
C ASN A 136 2.48 11.33 4.01
N ASN A 137 3.09 12.51 3.89
CA ASN A 137 2.87 13.40 2.77
C ASN A 137 3.33 12.76 1.46
N TYR A 138 2.65 13.07 0.36
CA TYR A 138 2.99 12.55 -0.96
C TYR A 138 4.40 12.92 -1.41
N GLN A 139 5.21 11.92 -1.78
CA GLN A 139 6.61 12.09 -2.19
C GLN A 139 6.89 11.61 -3.62
N ALA A 140 5.90 11.06 -4.32
CA ALA A 140 6.01 10.53 -5.69
C ALA A 140 7.17 9.53 -5.87
N ARG A 141 7.40 8.65 -4.90
CA ARG A 141 8.44 7.61 -4.95
C ARG A 141 7.98 6.34 -4.25
N ASN A 142 8.61 5.22 -4.60
CA ASN A 142 8.59 4.03 -3.76
C ASN A 142 9.60 4.27 -2.63
N GLN A 143 9.18 4.23 -1.37
CA GLN A 143 10.14 4.28 -0.27
C GLN A 143 10.89 2.95 -0.14
N MET A 144 12.20 2.99 0.07
CA MET A 144 13.08 1.79 0.05
C MET A 144 13.94 1.60 1.29
N LYS A 145 13.61 2.24 2.41
CA LYS A 145 14.35 2.04 3.67
C LYS A 145 13.41 1.54 4.74
N PHE A 146 13.48 0.24 4.97
CA PHE A 146 12.61 -0.44 5.90
C PHE A 146 13.44 -1.04 7.03
N ASN A 147 12.99 -0.85 8.26
CA ASN A 147 13.36 -1.75 9.36
C ASN A 147 12.51 -3.01 9.19
N CYS A 148 13.15 -4.14 8.94
CA CYS A 148 12.47 -5.39 8.71
C CYS A 148 12.78 -6.38 9.83
N ALA A 149 11.75 -7.13 10.22
CA ALA A 149 11.90 -8.24 11.13
C ALA A 149 12.55 -9.42 10.41
N ILE A 150 13.46 -10.11 11.08
CA ILE A 150 14.18 -11.27 10.56
C ILE A 150 14.29 -12.34 11.66
N MET A 151 14.41 -13.60 11.26
CA MET A 151 14.75 -14.69 12.16
C MET A 151 16.27 -14.75 12.35
N ALA A 152 16.79 -14.27 13.48
CA ALA A 152 18.17 -14.52 13.87
C ALA A 152 18.34 -16.00 14.26
N THR A 153 19.27 -16.66 13.55
CA THR A 153 19.63 -18.06 13.72
C THR A 153 21.11 -18.15 14.13
N LYS A 154 21.53 -19.31 14.61
CA LYS A 154 22.97 -19.59 14.80
C LYS A 154 23.76 -19.49 13.49
N GLY A 155 23.11 -19.81 12.35
CA GLY A 155 23.71 -19.64 11.03
C GLY A 155 23.98 -18.17 10.71
N LEU A 156 23.02 -17.29 10.98
CA LEU A 156 23.17 -15.85 10.81
C LEU A 156 24.17 -15.26 11.82
N GLU A 157 24.18 -15.72 13.07
CA GLU A 157 25.17 -15.30 14.07
C GLU A 157 26.60 -15.64 13.65
N ALA A 158 26.81 -16.79 12.99
CA ALA A 158 28.10 -17.23 12.48
C ALA A 158 28.47 -16.63 11.10
N TYR A 159 27.64 -15.74 10.54
CA TYR A 159 27.88 -15.13 9.24
C TYR A 159 29.13 -14.24 9.23
N VAL A 160 30.00 -14.46 8.24
CA VAL A 160 31.25 -13.71 8.04
C VAL A 160 31.34 -13.02 6.67
N GLY A 161 30.43 -13.31 5.74
CA GLY A 161 30.42 -12.72 4.40
C GLY A 161 29.76 -13.59 3.33
N GLY A 162 29.49 -13.00 2.16
CA GLY A 162 28.82 -13.65 1.02
C GLY A 162 27.30 -13.44 1.01
N VAL A 163 26.60 -14.00 0.00
CA VAL A 163 25.13 -13.95 -0.07
C VAL A 163 24.55 -15.07 0.80
N PHE A 164 23.97 -14.69 1.94
CA PHE A 164 23.40 -15.60 2.92
C PHE A 164 22.08 -16.21 2.46
N ALA A 165 21.92 -17.52 2.69
CA ALA A 165 20.68 -18.26 2.48
C ALA A 165 20.60 -19.44 3.45
N GLU A 166 19.52 -19.53 4.22
CA GLU A 166 19.31 -20.62 5.19
C GLU A 166 17.85 -21.08 5.15
N PHE A 167 17.64 -22.38 4.89
CA PHE A 167 16.28 -22.92 4.71
C PHE A 167 15.53 -23.07 6.03
N HIS A 168 14.34 -22.49 6.12
CA HIS A 168 13.40 -22.64 7.24
C HIS A 168 11.97 -22.85 6.72
N ILE A 169 11.29 -23.88 7.24
CA ILE A 169 9.90 -24.21 6.86
C ILE A 169 8.90 -23.23 7.49
N LEU A 170 9.18 -22.77 8.72
CA LEU A 170 8.37 -21.82 9.47
C LEU A 170 9.29 -20.76 10.08
N PRO A 171 9.77 -19.79 9.28
CA PRO A 171 10.63 -18.75 9.81
C PRO A 171 9.84 -17.85 10.77
N MET A 172 10.31 -17.75 12.01
CA MET A 172 9.73 -16.89 13.05
C MET A 172 10.70 -15.75 13.37
N SER A 173 10.30 -14.52 13.05
CA SER A 173 11.12 -13.35 13.33
C SER A 173 11.29 -13.12 14.83
N ASN A 174 12.54 -12.97 15.26
CA ASN A 174 12.92 -12.67 16.65
C ASN A 174 13.94 -11.51 16.74
N HIS A 175 14.29 -10.89 15.61
CA HIS A 175 15.29 -9.83 15.49
C HIS A 175 14.83 -8.76 14.48
N ILE A 176 15.40 -7.56 14.53
CA ILE A 176 15.11 -6.45 13.61
C ILE A 176 16.41 -5.96 12.97
N ILE A 177 16.37 -5.71 11.66
CA ILE A 177 17.47 -5.17 10.86
C ILE A 177 16.98 -4.02 9.97
N SER A 178 17.89 -3.27 9.36
CA SER A 178 17.54 -2.22 8.39
C SER A 178 17.94 -2.66 6.98
N VAL A 179 16.96 -2.74 6.07
CA VAL A 179 17.20 -2.98 4.65
C VAL A 179 17.50 -1.65 3.99
N ALA A 180 18.66 -1.56 3.33
CA ALA A 180 19.15 -0.32 2.74
C ALA A 180 19.21 -0.36 1.19
N GLY A 181 18.99 -1.52 0.59
CA GLY A 181 19.04 -1.69 -0.86
C GLY A 181 19.03 -3.17 -1.26
N TRP A 182 19.24 -3.43 -2.54
CA TRP A 182 19.38 -4.76 -3.13
C TRP A 182 20.45 -4.74 -4.21
N GLY A 183 20.94 -5.92 -4.58
CA GLY A 183 21.92 -6.09 -5.64
C GLY A 183 21.80 -7.47 -6.28
N VAL A 184 22.60 -7.70 -7.32
CA VAL A 184 22.70 -9.00 -8.00
C VAL A 184 24.17 -9.40 -7.99
N SER A 185 24.48 -10.61 -7.52
CA SER A 185 25.85 -11.12 -7.53
C SER A 185 26.26 -11.59 -8.93
N GLU A 186 27.55 -11.85 -9.12
CA GLU A 186 28.11 -12.28 -10.42
C GLU A 186 27.49 -13.57 -10.95
N ASP A 187 26.98 -14.43 -10.06
CA ASP A 187 26.25 -15.66 -10.39
C ASP A 187 24.76 -15.45 -10.71
N GLY A 188 24.29 -14.20 -10.72
CA GLY A 188 22.91 -13.82 -10.98
C GLY A 188 21.97 -13.89 -9.77
N THR A 189 22.48 -14.18 -8.56
CA THR A 189 21.64 -14.23 -7.36
C THR A 189 21.26 -12.83 -6.87
N GLU A 190 19.96 -12.52 -6.80
CA GLU A 190 19.47 -11.28 -6.20
C GLU A 190 19.51 -11.35 -4.66
N TYR A 191 19.98 -10.27 -4.02
CA TYR A 191 20.11 -10.18 -2.57
C TYR A 191 19.72 -8.80 -2.02
N TRP A 192 19.20 -8.77 -0.80
CA TRP A 192 19.05 -7.59 0.05
C TRP A 192 20.39 -7.19 0.67
N ILE A 193 20.62 -5.87 0.77
CA ILE A 193 21.72 -5.27 1.52
C ILE A 193 21.17 -4.84 2.87
N VAL A 194 21.62 -5.49 3.94
CA VAL A 194 21.05 -5.31 5.28
C VAL A 194 22.08 -4.82 6.27
N ARG A 195 21.71 -3.81 7.05
CA ARG A 195 22.47 -3.35 8.21
C ARG A 195 22.00 -4.10 9.45
N ASN A 196 22.95 -4.67 10.17
CA ASN A 196 22.70 -5.30 11.46
C ASN A 196 23.27 -4.44 12.61
N SER A 197 22.97 -4.82 13.85
CA SER A 197 23.36 -4.11 15.07
C SER A 197 24.22 -4.98 16.00
N TRP A 198 25.03 -5.89 15.45
CA TRP A 198 25.94 -6.76 16.21
C TRP A 198 27.40 -6.31 16.17
N GLY A 199 27.67 -5.07 15.74
CA GLY A 199 29.01 -4.49 15.65
C GLY A 199 29.72 -4.79 14.33
N GLU A 200 30.74 -4.00 14.02
CA GLU A 200 31.46 -4.06 12.74
C GLU A 200 32.27 -5.36 12.55
N PHE A 201 32.54 -6.09 13.63
CA PHE A 201 33.24 -7.37 13.57
C PHE A 201 32.38 -8.51 13.01
N TRP A 202 31.05 -8.34 12.98
CA TRP A 202 30.13 -9.34 12.46
C TRP A 202 29.88 -9.11 10.96
N GLY A 203 29.86 -10.19 10.18
CA GLY A 203 29.55 -10.15 8.75
C GLY A 203 30.49 -9.24 7.94
N GLU A 204 29.90 -8.46 7.04
CA GLU A 204 30.59 -7.56 6.12
C GLU A 204 30.64 -6.15 6.74
N SER A 205 31.50 -5.95 7.74
CA SER A 205 31.61 -4.69 8.50
C SER A 205 30.31 -4.28 9.20
N GLY A 206 29.60 -5.23 9.80
CA GLY A 206 28.29 -5.02 10.44
C GLY A 206 27.09 -5.13 9.49
N TRP A 207 27.33 -5.48 8.22
CA TRP A 207 26.30 -5.67 7.20
C TRP A 207 26.23 -7.13 6.76
N ALA A 208 25.14 -7.46 6.08
CA ALA A 208 25.02 -8.73 5.37
C ALA A 208 24.32 -8.56 4.03
N ARG A 209 24.54 -9.55 3.17
CA ARG A 209 23.78 -9.76 1.95
C ARG A 209 22.92 -11.01 2.13
N ILE A 210 21.61 -10.92 1.91
CA ILE A 210 20.66 -12.02 2.14
C ILE A 210 19.80 -12.22 0.89
N VAL A 211 19.59 -13.46 0.44
CA VAL A 211 18.77 -13.73 -0.75
C VAL A 211 17.37 -13.09 -0.69
N THR A 212 16.85 -12.64 -1.83
CA THR A 212 15.47 -12.16 -1.94
C THR A 212 14.50 -13.30 -2.23
N SER A 213 13.19 -13.05 -2.20
CA SER A 213 12.13 -13.98 -2.60
C SER A 213 12.30 -14.55 -4.00
N ALA A 214 13.00 -13.86 -4.91
CA ALA A 214 13.29 -14.34 -6.27
C ALA A 214 14.19 -15.59 -6.29
N TYR A 215 14.96 -15.83 -5.23
CA TYR A 215 15.92 -16.94 -5.16
C TYR A 215 15.27 -18.32 -5.40
N LYS A 216 16.01 -19.21 -6.08
CA LYS A 216 15.55 -20.56 -6.49
C LYS A 216 14.20 -20.56 -7.24
N GLY A 217 14.04 -19.63 -8.18
CA GLY A 217 12.85 -19.53 -9.02
C GLY A 217 11.60 -19.10 -8.24
N GLY A 218 11.74 -18.08 -7.38
CA GLY A 218 10.64 -17.53 -6.58
C GLY A 218 10.38 -18.25 -5.25
N LYS A 219 11.33 -19.04 -4.76
CA LYS A 219 11.23 -19.77 -3.48
C LYS A 219 12.08 -19.15 -2.37
N GLY A 220 12.57 -17.93 -2.55
CA GLY A 220 13.50 -17.30 -1.63
C GLY A 220 12.94 -17.00 -0.24
N ASN A 221 11.61 -16.90 -0.09
CA ASN A 221 10.95 -16.71 1.21
C ASN A 221 11.23 -17.84 2.22
N TRP A 222 11.63 -19.01 1.74
CA TRP A 222 12.04 -20.13 2.59
C TRP A 222 13.51 -20.03 3.02
N TYR A 223 14.29 -19.12 2.43
CA TYR A 223 15.74 -19.01 2.59
C TYR A 223 16.21 -17.66 3.16
N ASN A 224 15.33 -16.66 3.18
CA ASN A 224 15.64 -15.28 3.54
C ASN A 224 15.25 -14.92 4.99
N LEU A 225 15.01 -15.92 5.84
CA LEU A 225 14.73 -15.74 7.28
C LEU A 225 13.52 -14.84 7.58
N ALA A 226 12.50 -14.86 6.71
CA ALA A 226 11.29 -14.03 6.80
C ALA A 226 11.52 -12.51 6.74
N ILE A 227 12.67 -12.06 6.22
CA ILE A 227 13.00 -10.63 6.10
C ILE A 227 11.92 -9.80 5.36
N GLU A 228 11.18 -10.42 4.44
CA GLU A 228 10.15 -9.76 3.62
C GLU A 228 8.75 -9.79 4.26
N HIS A 229 8.58 -10.36 5.45
CA HIS A 229 7.24 -10.57 6.05
C HIS A 229 6.73 -9.37 6.84
N ASN A 230 7.61 -8.62 7.51
CA ASN A 230 7.21 -7.52 8.39
C ASN A 230 8.27 -6.42 8.36
N CYS A 231 7.92 -5.30 7.74
CA CYS A 231 8.80 -4.17 7.52
C CYS A 231 8.06 -2.88 7.91
N ALA A 232 8.79 -1.94 8.50
CA ALA A 232 8.28 -0.63 8.91
C ALA A 232 9.28 0.46 8.51
N TYR A 233 8.78 1.66 8.25
CA TYR A 233 9.60 2.85 8.02
C TYR A 233 9.03 4.02 8.82
N GLY A 234 9.80 5.09 8.93
CA GLY A 234 9.37 6.34 9.51
C GLY A 234 10.09 7.51 8.86
N ASP A 235 9.36 8.58 8.60
CA ASP A 235 9.92 9.80 8.02
C ASP A 235 10.37 10.76 9.13
N PRO A 236 11.67 11.11 9.22
CA PRO A 236 12.11 12.11 10.17
C PRO A 236 11.67 13.50 9.72
N ILE A 237 11.05 14.27 10.61
CA ILE A 237 10.81 15.69 10.39
C ILE A 237 12.16 16.40 10.53
N VAL A 238 12.68 16.96 9.43
CA VAL A 238 13.89 17.78 9.42
C VAL A 238 13.45 19.25 9.33
N THR A 239 13.41 19.92 10.49
CA THR A 239 13.22 21.38 10.60
C THR A 239 14.54 22.10 10.75
#